data_AF-A0A847WZ64-F1
#
_entry.id   AF-A0A847WZ64-F1
#
_cell.length_a   1.000
_cell.length_b   1.000
_cell.length_c   1.000
_cell.angle_alpha   90.00
_cell.angle_beta   90.00
_cell.angle_gamma   90.00
#
_symmetry.space_group_name_H-M   'P 1'
#
loop_
_entity.id
_entity.type
_entity.pdbx_description
1 polymer ?
#
loop_
_entity_poly.entity_id
_entity_poly.type
_entity_poly.pdbx_seq_one_letter_code
_entity_poly.pdbx_strand_id
1 'polypeptide(L)'
;MTLYRSITPFPDESLSGLIARASSVNIYPRALDVLVQARTSGLRPEAVATRDVELASQLAKVLGTEEGLLTPLFHARTGGGKFIDFFGAKLRAVHRETAARRVSPRALRISPYVRAVWHLRPFGFDPSTKEMLLDRCPVCDGQLGFVLTKGVPFCDHYRFGPAPRCRQIPHRPSPGAGRLSAHAGRADHQAVQGPDLRGSCSVQPGHPR
;
A
#
# COMPACT_ATOMS: atom_id res chain seq x y z
N MET A 1 -29.10 -9.12 2.31
CA MET A 1 -28.35 -9.76 1.22
C MET A 1 -26.96 -10.06 1.75
N THR A 2 -26.40 -11.21 1.37
CA THR A 2 -25.04 -11.63 1.72
C THR A 2 -24.27 -11.81 0.41
N LEU A 3 -22.97 -11.51 0.42
CA LEU A 3 -22.11 -11.71 -0.73
C LEU A 3 -22.01 -13.20 -1.10
N TYR A 4 -21.71 -13.49 -2.36
CA TYR A 4 -21.61 -14.86 -2.87
C TYR A 4 -20.51 -15.68 -2.16
N ARG A 5 -19.38 -15.04 -1.87
CA ARG A 5 -18.27 -15.58 -1.09
C ARG A 5 -18.15 -14.78 0.21
N SER A 6 -18.21 -15.49 1.33
CA SER A 6 -17.88 -14.95 2.64
C SER A 6 -16.43 -14.53 2.70
N ILE A 7 -16.14 -13.60 3.61
CA ILE A 7 -14.78 -13.08 3.82
C ILE A 7 -14.46 -13.07 5.31
N THR A 8 -13.37 -13.72 5.70
CA THR A 8 -12.86 -13.63 7.07
C THR A 8 -11.81 -12.52 7.14
N PRO A 9 -11.91 -11.57 8.09
CA PRO A 9 -10.90 -10.53 8.26
C PRO A 9 -9.59 -11.11 8.82
N PHE A 10 -8.46 -10.49 8.47
CA PHE A 10 -7.22 -10.71 9.21
C PHE A 10 -7.17 -9.82 10.46
N PRO A 11 -6.51 -10.26 11.54
CA PRO A 11 -6.50 -9.53 12.82
C PRO A 11 -6.00 -8.08 12.73
N ASP A 12 -5.04 -7.80 11.85
CA ASP A 12 -4.46 -6.47 11.62
C ASP A 12 -4.92 -5.84 10.29
N GLU A 13 -5.97 -6.36 9.65
CA GLU A 13 -6.51 -5.79 8.41
C GLU A 13 -7.22 -4.47 8.66
N SER A 14 -7.11 -3.52 7.73
CA SER A 14 -7.94 -2.31 7.78
C SER A 14 -9.34 -2.61 7.28
N LEU A 15 -10.36 -2.02 7.91
CA LEU A 15 -11.76 -2.25 7.49
C LEU A 15 -11.99 -1.84 6.01
N SER A 16 -11.34 -0.78 5.53
CA SER A 16 -11.38 -0.39 4.12
C SER A 16 -10.68 -1.40 3.21
N GLY A 17 -9.59 -2.01 3.67
CA GLY A 17 -8.90 -3.12 3.01
C GLY A 17 -9.78 -4.34 2.87
N LEU A 18 -10.46 -4.72 3.96
CA LEU A 18 -11.40 -5.83 3.99
C LEU A 18 -12.53 -5.62 2.98
N ILE A 19 -13.15 -4.44 2.97
CA ILE A 19 -14.21 -4.10 2.01
C ILE A 19 -13.68 -4.24 0.58
N ALA A 20 -12.52 -3.67 0.27
CA ALA A 20 -11.95 -3.75 -1.08
C ALA A 20 -11.59 -5.19 -1.50
N ARG A 21 -11.09 -6.00 -0.56
CA ARG A 21 -10.82 -7.42 -0.78
C ARG A 21 -12.11 -8.20 -1.01
N ALA A 22 -13.13 -7.97 -0.19
CA ALA A 22 -14.46 -8.58 -0.33
C ALA A 22 -15.09 -8.24 -1.69
N SER A 23 -15.04 -6.97 -2.10
CA SER A 23 -15.51 -6.53 -3.41
C SER A 23 -14.80 -7.24 -4.54
N SER A 24 -13.46 -7.32 -4.50
CA SER A 24 -12.68 -7.99 -5.53
C SER A 24 -12.97 -9.50 -5.62
N VAL A 25 -13.09 -10.19 -4.48
CA VAL A 25 -13.40 -11.63 -4.42
C VAL A 25 -14.80 -11.93 -4.95
N ASN A 26 -15.72 -10.97 -4.81
CA ASN A 26 -17.11 -11.08 -5.24
C ASN A 26 -17.40 -10.34 -6.57
N ILE A 27 -16.35 -9.96 -7.32
CA ILE A 27 -16.47 -9.38 -8.67
C ILE A 27 -17.27 -8.05 -8.68
N TYR A 28 -17.29 -7.34 -7.55
CA TYR A 28 -17.79 -5.96 -7.53
C TYR A 28 -16.70 -5.04 -8.08
N PRO A 29 -17.00 -4.19 -9.07
CA PRO A 29 -16.01 -3.29 -9.65
C PRO A 29 -15.61 -2.17 -8.70
N ARG A 30 -16.45 -1.83 -7.72
CA ARG A 30 -16.20 -0.76 -6.73
C ARG A 30 -16.42 -1.24 -5.31
N ALA A 31 -15.58 -0.77 -4.39
CA ALA A 31 -15.76 -1.00 -2.95
C ALA A 31 -17.10 -0.44 -2.44
N LEU A 32 -17.53 0.68 -3.02
CA LEU A 32 -18.79 1.33 -2.69
C LEU A 32 -20.00 0.43 -2.93
N ASP A 33 -19.95 -0.46 -3.91
CA ASP A 33 -21.09 -1.34 -4.24
C ASP A 33 -21.41 -2.28 -3.06
N VAL A 34 -20.39 -2.74 -2.32
CA VAL A 34 -20.57 -3.54 -1.11
C VAL A 34 -21.18 -2.71 0.03
N LEU A 35 -20.77 -1.45 0.19
CA LEU A 35 -21.34 -0.54 1.20
C LEU A 35 -22.82 -0.21 0.92
N VAL A 36 -23.19 -0.08 -0.35
CA VAL A 36 -24.59 0.07 -0.76
C VAL A 36 -25.41 -1.15 -0.35
N GLN A 37 -24.89 -2.37 -0.54
CA GLN A 37 -25.56 -3.59 -0.08
C GLN A 37 -25.74 -3.64 1.44
N ALA A 38 -24.80 -3.05 2.18
CA ALA A 38 -24.87 -2.93 3.64
C ALA A 38 -25.82 -1.81 4.11
N ARG A 39 -26.53 -1.12 3.21
CA ARG A 39 -27.38 0.04 3.52
C ARG A 39 -26.61 1.19 4.17
N THR A 40 -25.32 1.27 3.87
CA THR A 40 -24.41 2.33 4.32
C THR A 40 -24.05 3.28 3.15
N SER A 41 -25.02 3.50 2.26
CA SER A 41 -24.88 4.37 1.10
C SER A 41 -24.45 5.79 1.51
N GLY A 42 -23.48 6.35 0.79
CA GLY A 42 -22.91 7.68 1.09
C GLY A 42 -21.61 7.62 1.91
N LEU A 43 -21.27 6.47 2.49
CA LEU A 43 -19.95 6.28 3.09
C LEU A 43 -18.89 5.95 2.04
N ARG A 44 -17.74 6.60 2.18
CA ARG A 44 -16.53 6.19 1.47
C ARG A 44 -15.84 5.06 2.25
N PRO A 45 -15.23 4.06 1.59
CA PRO A 45 -14.53 2.96 2.28
C PRO A 45 -13.53 3.45 3.33
N GLU A 46 -12.80 4.54 3.06
CA GLU A 46 -11.79 5.10 3.96
C GLU A 46 -12.37 5.64 5.27
N ALA A 47 -13.65 5.99 5.29
CA ALA A 47 -14.33 6.58 6.45
C ALA A 47 -14.93 5.53 7.40
N VAL A 48 -15.22 4.33 6.91
CA VAL A 48 -16.05 3.32 7.59
C VAL A 48 -15.50 2.95 8.97
N ALA A 49 -14.19 2.75 9.09
CA ALA A 49 -13.57 2.33 10.36
C ALA A 49 -13.78 3.32 11.52
N THR A 50 -14.11 4.59 11.27
CA THR A 50 -14.34 5.59 12.33
C THR A 50 -15.82 5.95 12.51
N ARG A 51 -16.70 5.15 11.93
CA ARG A 51 -18.15 5.25 12.15
C ARG A 51 -18.54 4.46 13.41
N ASP A 52 -19.84 4.47 13.69
CA ASP A 52 -20.41 3.70 14.77
C ASP A 52 -20.16 2.19 14.56
N VAL A 53 -19.84 1.52 15.66
CA VAL A 53 -19.64 0.07 15.72
C VAL A 53 -20.92 -0.69 15.41
N GLU A 54 -22.09 -0.08 15.57
CA GLU A 54 -23.39 -0.66 15.16
C GLU A 54 -23.42 -1.08 13.68
N LEU A 55 -22.62 -0.42 12.82
CA LEU A 55 -22.46 -0.82 11.42
C LEU A 55 -21.78 -2.18 11.25
N ALA A 56 -21.08 -2.69 12.27
CA ALA A 56 -20.45 -4.01 12.24
C ALA A 56 -21.48 -5.10 11.97
N SER A 57 -22.66 -5.04 12.58
CA SER A 57 -23.75 -6.00 12.36
C SER A 57 -24.22 -6.04 10.90
N GLN A 58 -24.38 -4.86 10.28
CA GLN A 58 -24.82 -4.70 8.89
C GLN A 58 -23.75 -5.18 7.92
N LEU A 59 -22.50 -4.81 8.16
CA LEU A 59 -21.37 -5.27 7.37
C LEU A 59 -21.16 -6.77 7.52
N ALA A 60 -21.26 -7.33 8.72
CA ALA A 60 -21.10 -8.76 8.99
C ALA A 60 -22.09 -9.59 8.17
N LYS A 61 -23.37 -9.18 8.16
CA LYS A 61 -24.42 -9.82 7.38
C LYS A 61 -24.13 -9.80 5.87
N VAL A 62 -23.65 -8.68 5.34
CA VAL A 62 -23.31 -8.57 3.92
C VAL A 62 -22.05 -9.37 3.59
N LEU A 63 -20.99 -9.20 4.37
CA LEU A 63 -19.70 -9.83 4.17
C LEU A 63 -19.72 -11.34 4.44
N GLY A 64 -20.79 -11.87 5.05
CA GLY A 64 -20.92 -13.28 5.39
C GLY A 64 -19.92 -13.70 6.48
N THR A 65 -19.67 -12.81 7.45
CA THR A 65 -18.75 -13.02 8.57
C THR A 65 -19.45 -12.78 9.90
N GLU A 66 -18.80 -13.14 10.99
CA GLU A 66 -19.25 -12.84 12.34
C GLU A 66 -18.98 -11.38 12.72
N GLU A 67 -19.93 -10.76 13.41
CA GLU A 67 -19.82 -9.38 13.90
C GLU A 67 -18.63 -9.20 14.85
N GLY A 68 -18.40 -10.17 15.75
CA GLY A 68 -17.29 -10.14 16.70
C GLY A 68 -15.91 -10.08 16.05
N LEU A 69 -15.78 -10.53 14.79
CA LEU A 69 -14.54 -10.41 14.01
C LEU A 69 -14.38 -9.03 13.35
N LEU A 70 -15.47 -8.28 13.14
CA LEU A 70 -15.44 -6.94 12.55
C LEU A 70 -15.30 -5.84 13.59
N THR A 71 -15.91 -6.00 14.76
CA THR A 71 -15.88 -5.01 15.85
C THR A 71 -14.47 -4.48 16.16
N PRO A 72 -13.42 -5.32 16.26
CA PRO A 72 -12.05 -4.84 16.51
C PRO A 72 -11.45 -3.97 15.39
N LEU A 73 -12.01 -4.02 14.17
CA LEU A 73 -11.54 -3.24 13.03
C LEU A 73 -12.13 -1.82 13.00
N PHE A 74 -13.13 -1.55 13.85
CA PHE A 74 -13.63 -0.20 14.09
C PHE A 74 -12.73 0.55 15.07
N HIS A 75 -12.73 1.86 14.95
CA HIS A 75 -11.91 2.77 15.72
C HIS A 75 -12.81 3.84 16.33
N ALA A 76 -13.40 3.51 17.48
CA ALA A 76 -14.37 4.35 18.17
C ALA A 76 -13.80 5.76 18.39
N ARG A 77 -14.59 6.78 18.08
CA ARG A 77 -14.18 8.18 18.29
C ARG A 77 -14.45 8.59 19.73
N THR A 78 -13.46 9.17 20.39
CA THR A 78 -13.56 9.61 21.79
C THR A 78 -13.16 11.08 21.92
N GLY A 79 -13.50 11.71 23.06
CA GLY A 79 -13.07 13.08 23.37
C GLY A 79 -13.54 14.11 22.34
N GLY A 80 -14.84 14.07 21.98
CA GLY A 80 -15.42 14.96 20.96
C GLY A 80 -14.87 14.73 19.56
N GLY A 81 -14.42 13.51 19.24
CA GLY A 81 -13.92 13.16 17.90
C GLY A 81 -12.45 13.49 17.63
N LYS A 82 -11.74 14.05 18.62
CA LYS A 82 -10.31 14.38 18.54
C LYS A 82 -9.41 13.16 18.66
N PHE A 83 -9.93 12.08 19.25
CA PHE A 83 -9.22 10.83 19.43
C PHE A 83 -9.98 9.67 18.80
N ILE A 84 -9.25 8.61 18.50
CA ILE A 84 -9.77 7.29 18.13
C ILE A 84 -9.15 6.24 19.04
N ASP A 85 -9.91 5.20 19.36
CA ASP A 85 -9.36 3.96 19.89
C ASP A 85 -8.91 3.09 18.73
N PHE A 86 -7.60 2.93 18.55
CA PHE A 86 -7.00 2.15 17.49
C PHE A 86 -6.40 0.88 18.09
N PHE A 87 -7.14 -0.23 18.01
CA PHE A 87 -6.74 -1.52 18.58
C PHE A 87 -6.35 -1.44 20.07
N GLY A 88 -7.15 -0.72 20.88
CA GLY A 88 -6.91 -0.50 22.30
C GLY A 88 -5.98 0.69 22.61
N ALA A 89 -5.36 1.29 21.58
CA ALA A 89 -4.47 2.44 21.74
C ALA A 89 -5.20 3.76 21.43
N LYS A 90 -5.21 4.69 22.39
CA LYS A 90 -5.75 6.03 22.18
C LYS A 90 -4.84 6.86 21.28
N LEU A 91 -5.29 7.15 20.05
CA LEU A 91 -4.57 7.97 19.07
C LEU A 91 -5.31 9.26 18.76
N ARG A 92 -4.58 10.32 18.40
CA ARG A 92 -5.21 11.51 17.83
C ARG A 92 -5.80 11.17 16.47
N ALA A 93 -7.06 11.55 16.23
CA ALA A 93 -7.76 11.28 14.98
C ALA A 93 -7.03 11.86 13.75
N VAL A 94 -6.31 12.97 13.91
CA VAL A 94 -5.51 13.62 12.85
C VAL A 94 -4.37 12.73 12.32
N HIS A 95 -3.90 11.76 13.11
CA HIS A 95 -2.88 10.81 12.69
C HIS A 95 -3.45 9.71 11.80
N ARG A 96 -4.78 9.58 11.66
CA ARG A 96 -5.37 8.61 10.75
C ARG A 96 -5.39 9.15 9.32
N GLU A 97 -4.83 8.39 8.40
CA GLU A 97 -4.85 8.64 6.96
C GLU A 97 -6.18 8.16 6.36
N THR A 98 -6.88 9.08 5.71
CA THR A 98 -8.20 8.86 5.09
C THR A 98 -8.27 9.37 3.65
N ALA A 99 -7.26 10.11 3.19
CA ALA A 99 -7.20 10.67 1.85
C ALA A 99 -6.59 9.68 0.84
N ALA A 100 -5.59 8.90 1.27
CA ALA A 100 -4.91 7.94 0.40
C ALA A 100 -4.88 6.52 0.99
N ARG A 101 -5.00 5.54 0.09
CA ARG A 101 -4.66 4.14 0.38
C ARG A 101 -3.14 4.02 0.30
N ARG A 102 -2.50 3.74 1.44
CA ARG A 102 -1.07 3.49 1.51
C ARG A 102 -0.80 1.99 1.50
N VAL A 103 0.23 1.56 0.79
CA VAL A 103 0.53 0.13 0.62
C VAL A 103 2.02 -0.17 0.62
N SER A 104 2.40 -1.37 1.08
CA SER A 104 3.70 -1.98 0.80
C SER A 104 3.53 -3.07 -0.28
N PRO A 105 4.05 -2.87 -1.51
CA PRO A 105 4.04 -3.88 -2.57
C PRO A 105 4.66 -5.23 -2.17
N ARG A 106 5.68 -5.23 -1.31
CA ARG A 106 6.29 -6.46 -0.79
C ARG A 106 5.38 -7.16 0.18
N ALA A 107 4.80 -6.45 1.14
CA ALA A 107 3.85 -7.03 2.08
C ALA A 107 2.60 -7.57 1.37
N LEU A 108 2.09 -6.86 0.35
CA LEU A 108 0.93 -7.31 -0.44
C LEU A 108 1.18 -8.58 -1.26
N ARG A 109 2.43 -8.86 -1.64
CA ARG A 109 2.81 -10.12 -2.30
C ARG A 109 2.87 -11.28 -1.32
N ILE A 110 3.26 -11.03 -0.07
CA ILE A 110 3.32 -12.04 1.00
C ILE A 110 1.90 -12.32 1.53
N SER A 111 1.14 -11.26 1.78
CA SER A 111 -0.18 -11.29 2.39
C SER A 111 -1.08 -10.24 1.72
N PRO A 112 -2.05 -10.64 0.87
CA PRO A 112 -2.78 -9.73 -0.01
C PRO A 112 -3.95 -9.02 0.69
N TYR A 113 -3.66 -8.33 1.79
CA TYR A 113 -4.60 -7.46 2.52
C TYR A 113 -3.92 -6.13 2.93
N VAL A 114 -4.72 -5.09 3.18
CA VAL A 114 -4.22 -3.79 3.64
C VAL A 114 -4.13 -3.83 5.16
N ARG A 115 -2.95 -3.58 5.73
CA ARG A 115 -2.78 -3.53 7.19
C ARG A 115 -3.33 -2.24 7.76
N ALA A 116 -3.98 -2.29 8.91
CA ALA A 116 -4.53 -1.12 9.58
C ALA A 116 -3.46 -0.09 9.94
N VAL A 117 -2.25 -0.53 10.31
CA VAL A 117 -1.13 0.37 10.62
C VAL A 117 -0.74 1.27 9.44
N TRP A 118 -1.00 0.84 8.19
CA TRP A 118 -0.81 1.67 7.00
C TRP A 118 -1.82 2.82 6.89
N HIS A 119 -2.76 2.95 7.82
CA HIS A 119 -3.61 4.12 7.99
C HIS A 119 -3.11 5.09 9.06
N LEU A 120 -1.95 4.87 9.69
CA LEU A 120 -1.37 5.83 10.64
C LEU A 120 -0.29 6.70 9.98
N ARG A 121 -0.54 8.00 9.79
CA ARG A 121 0.37 8.97 9.15
C ARG A 121 1.81 8.93 9.69
N PRO A 122 2.05 8.80 11.01
CA PRO A 122 3.42 8.68 11.54
C PRO A 122 4.19 7.46 11.02
N PHE A 123 3.50 6.43 10.54
CA PHE A 123 4.11 5.26 9.92
C PHE A 123 4.20 5.46 8.41
N GLY A 124 5.41 5.80 7.94
CA GLY A 124 5.74 5.92 6.51
C GLY A 124 6.23 4.62 5.86
N PHE A 125 6.33 3.52 6.61
CA PHE A 125 6.85 2.23 6.16
C PHE A 125 6.00 1.09 6.72
N ASP A 126 6.09 -0.09 6.10
CA ASP A 126 5.48 -1.32 6.62
C ASP A 126 6.36 -1.93 7.73
N PRO A 127 5.85 -2.16 8.96
CA PRO A 127 6.67 -2.65 10.06
C PRO A 127 7.29 -4.03 9.84
N SER A 128 6.65 -4.90 9.05
CA SER A 128 7.12 -6.28 8.82
C SER A 128 8.23 -6.32 7.78
N THR A 129 8.07 -5.59 6.69
CA THR A 129 9.00 -5.59 5.56
C THR A 129 9.94 -4.39 5.57
N LYS A 130 9.72 -3.36 6.38
CA LYS A 130 10.49 -2.11 6.34
C LYS A 130 10.48 -1.39 4.98
N GLU A 131 9.59 -1.77 4.08
CA GLU A 131 9.41 -1.09 2.79
C GLU A 131 8.64 0.22 3.01
N MET A 132 9.09 1.31 2.36
CA MET A 132 8.35 2.57 2.39
C MET A 132 6.97 2.39 1.76
N LEU A 133 5.95 2.94 2.42
CA LEU A 133 4.59 2.87 1.92
C LEU A 133 4.44 3.77 0.69
N LEU A 134 3.79 3.24 -0.33
CA LEU A 134 3.37 3.99 -1.51
C LEU A 134 1.94 4.48 -1.32
N ASP A 135 1.71 5.76 -1.60
CA ASP A 135 0.38 6.38 -1.68
C ASP A 135 -0.01 6.73 -3.13
N ARG A 136 0.92 6.54 -4.07
CA ARG A 136 0.77 6.72 -5.51
C ARG A 136 1.22 5.49 -6.27
N CYS A 137 0.56 5.21 -7.38
CA CYS A 137 0.98 4.17 -8.29
C CYS A 137 2.32 4.56 -8.95
N PRO A 138 3.39 3.75 -8.85
CA PRO A 138 4.68 4.11 -9.45
C PRO A 138 4.72 4.01 -10.99
N VAL A 139 3.63 3.56 -11.64
CA VAL A 139 3.51 3.45 -13.10
C VAL A 139 2.74 4.63 -13.69
N CYS A 140 1.60 5.02 -13.10
CA CYS A 140 0.76 6.11 -13.61
C CYS A 140 0.70 7.35 -12.71
N ASP A 141 1.42 7.35 -11.59
CA ASP A 141 1.47 8.41 -10.56
C ASP A 141 0.12 8.80 -9.91
N GLY A 142 -0.95 8.07 -10.24
CA GLY A 142 -2.27 8.25 -9.65
C GLY A 142 -2.27 7.93 -8.16
N GLN A 143 -2.87 8.81 -7.35
CA GLN A 143 -3.04 8.60 -5.91
C GLN A 143 -3.91 7.37 -5.67
N LEU A 144 -3.37 6.40 -4.93
CA LEU A 144 -4.05 5.16 -4.64
C LEU A 144 -5.24 5.44 -3.70
N GLY A 145 -6.42 5.00 -4.09
CA GLY A 145 -7.64 5.03 -3.29
C GLY A 145 -8.30 3.65 -3.18
N PHE A 146 -9.56 3.62 -2.75
CA PHE A 146 -10.36 2.38 -2.64
C PHE A 146 -11.51 2.34 -3.67
N VAL A 147 -11.48 3.17 -4.71
CA VAL A 147 -12.63 3.34 -5.62
C VAL A 147 -12.86 2.11 -6.48
N LEU A 148 -11.84 1.66 -7.22
CA LEU A 148 -11.93 0.47 -8.08
C LEU A 148 -11.29 -0.74 -7.41
N THR A 149 -12.02 -1.86 -7.37
CA THR A 149 -11.64 -3.07 -6.63
C THR A 149 -11.27 -4.22 -7.56
N LYS A 150 -10.10 -4.09 -8.21
CA LYS A 150 -9.41 -5.25 -8.84
C LYS A 150 -8.64 -6.11 -7.82
N GLY A 151 -8.71 -5.73 -6.55
CA GLY A 151 -7.95 -6.29 -5.44
C GLY A 151 -7.03 -5.25 -4.82
N VAL A 152 -6.73 -5.42 -3.54
CA VAL A 152 -5.84 -4.52 -2.80
C VAL A 152 -4.41 -4.40 -3.35
N PRO A 153 -3.87 -5.35 -4.13
CA PRO A 153 -2.55 -5.18 -4.76
C PRO A 153 -2.54 -4.35 -6.06
N PHE A 154 -3.71 -3.91 -6.54
CA PHE A 154 -3.85 -3.26 -7.84
C PHE A 154 -4.07 -1.76 -7.73
N CYS A 155 -3.65 -1.04 -8.78
CA CYS A 155 -3.96 0.38 -8.96
C CYS A 155 -5.45 0.57 -9.29
N ASP A 156 -6.07 1.58 -8.71
CA ASP A 156 -7.47 1.96 -8.93
C ASP A 156 -7.66 2.98 -10.06
N HIS A 157 -6.56 3.45 -10.69
CA HIS A 157 -6.59 4.33 -11.88
C HIS A 157 -6.51 3.57 -13.20
N TYR A 158 -6.61 2.24 -13.18
CA TYR A 158 -6.62 1.47 -14.42
C TYR A 158 -7.80 1.90 -15.30
N ARG A 159 -7.51 2.60 -16.39
CA ARG A 159 -8.43 2.78 -17.52
C ARG A 159 -8.06 1.78 -18.60
N PHE A 160 -9.06 1.17 -19.23
CA PHE A 160 -8.86 0.43 -20.47
C PHE A 160 -8.38 1.43 -21.54
N GLY A 161 -7.09 1.39 -21.87
CA GLY A 161 -6.45 2.28 -22.83
C GLY A 161 -4.97 1.91 -23.05
N PRO A 162 -4.27 2.48 -24.04
CA PRO A 162 -2.92 2.07 -24.45
C PRO A 162 -1.80 2.48 -23.48
N ALA A 163 -2.13 3.10 -22.35
CA ALA A 163 -1.18 3.49 -21.31
C ALA A 163 -0.52 2.24 -20.67
N PRO A 164 0.71 2.36 -20.12
CA PRO A 164 1.41 1.25 -19.49
C PRO A 164 0.51 0.58 -18.46
N ARG A 165 0.37 -0.75 -18.61
CA ARG A 165 -0.62 -1.56 -17.90
C ARG A 165 -0.36 -1.47 -16.39
N CYS A 166 -1.10 -0.59 -15.70
CA CYS A 166 -1.14 -0.55 -14.24
C CYS A 166 -1.84 -1.82 -13.75
N ARG A 167 -1.10 -2.93 -13.64
CA ARG A 167 -1.59 -4.19 -13.09
C ARG A 167 -1.40 -4.16 -11.58
N GLN A 168 -0.37 -4.84 -11.11
CA GLN A 168 0.01 -4.90 -9.71
C GLN A 168 0.93 -3.72 -9.37
N ILE A 169 0.80 -3.15 -8.18
CA ILE A 169 1.68 -2.08 -7.69
C ILE A 169 3.09 -2.68 -7.57
N PRO A 170 4.07 -2.25 -8.38
CA PRO A 170 5.40 -2.82 -8.35
C PRO A 170 6.16 -2.32 -7.12
N HIS A 171 7.09 -3.16 -6.67
CA HIS A 171 8.06 -2.81 -5.65
C HIS A 171 9.04 -1.76 -6.15
N ARG A 172 9.37 -0.78 -5.30
CA ARG A 172 10.56 0.04 -5.48
C ARG A 172 11.67 -0.51 -4.59
N PRO A 173 12.80 -0.98 -5.14
CA PRO A 173 13.94 -1.34 -4.30
C PRO A 173 14.40 -0.12 -3.50
N SER A 174 14.66 -0.32 -2.20
CA SER A 174 15.18 0.73 -1.33
C SER A 174 16.50 1.27 -1.90
N PRO A 175 16.70 2.59 -1.97
CA PRO A 175 18.00 3.17 -2.28
C PRO A 175 18.95 2.84 -1.12
N GLY A 176 19.77 1.79 -1.27
CA GLY A 176 20.71 1.38 -0.22
C GLY A 176 21.20 -0.07 -0.29
N ALA A 177 20.58 -0.94 -1.08
CA ALA A 177 21.00 -2.35 -1.20
C ALA A 177 22.17 -2.58 -2.20
N GLY A 178 22.90 -1.54 -2.59
CA GLY A 178 23.95 -1.62 -3.61
C GLY A 178 25.15 -0.76 -3.27
N ARG A 179 26.10 -1.35 -2.51
CA ARG A 179 27.56 -1.15 -2.48
C ARG A 179 28.10 -1.33 -1.06
N LEU A 180 28.27 -2.59 -0.67
CA LEU A 180 29.40 -2.98 0.17
C LEU A 180 30.25 -3.91 -0.70
N SER A 181 31.18 -3.31 -1.43
CA SER A 181 32.21 -4.05 -2.16
C SER A 181 33.13 -4.76 -1.18
N ALA A 182 33.45 -6.00 -1.54
CA ALA A 182 34.40 -6.92 -0.96
C ALA A 182 35.60 -6.31 -0.22
N HIS A 183 35.85 -6.81 0.99
CA HIS A 183 37.21 -6.95 1.51
C HIS A 183 37.87 -8.18 0.87
N ALA A 184 39.03 -7.99 0.26
CA ALA A 184 40.08 -9.01 0.21
C ALA A 184 41.42 -8.29 0.01
N GLY A 185 42.23 -8.25 1.06
CA GLY A 185 43.58 -7.71 1.01
C GLY A 185 44.52 -8.60 0.19
N ARG A 186 45.53 -7.96 -0.40
CA ARG A 186 46.78 -8.58 -0.79
C ARG A 186 47.91 -7.61 -0.48
N ALA A 187 48.76 -7.99 0.46
CA ALA A 187 50.07 -7.41 0.68
C ALA A 187 51.08 -8.14 -0.24
N ASP A 188 52.05 -7.36 -0.74
CA ASP A 188 53.40 -7.70 -1.22
C ASP A 188 53.54 -8.79 -2.32
N HIS A 189 54.39 -8.67 -3.36
CA HIS A 189 55.70 -8.04 -3.46
C HIS A 189 56.08 -7.85 -4.96
N GLN A 190 57.00 -6.89 -5.18
CA GLN A 190 58.05 -6.82 -6.22
C GLN A 190 57.76 -6.25 -7.62
N ALA A 191 58.55 -5.21 -7.89
CA ALA A 191 58.77 -4.47 -9.12
C ALA A 191 59.74 -5.18 -10.07
N VAL A 192 59.53 -5.03 -11.38
CA VAL A 192 60.59 -4.96 -12.41
C VAL A 192 60.14 -3.98 -13.51
N GLN A 193 61.12 -3.29 -14.08
CA GLN A 193 61.08 -2.03 -14.84
C GLN A 193 60.83 -2.18 -16.35
N GLY A 194 60.33 -1.10 -16.96
CA GLY A 194 60.74 -0.59 -18.30
C GLY A 194 59.78 -0.82 -19.48
N PRO A 195 59.87 -0.01 -20.56
CA PRO A 195 59.99 1.44 -20.58
C PRO A 195 58.97 2.15 -21.51
N ASP A 196 58.68 3.39 -21.12
CA ASP A 196 58.42 4.61 -21.88
C ASP A 196 58.30 4.52 -23.42
N LEU A 197 57.11 4.81 -23.97
CA LEU A 197 56.95 5.35 -25.32
C LEU A 197 55.90 6.47 -25.34
N ARG A 198 56.43 7.65 -25.68
CA ARG A 198 55.78 8.93 -25.93
C ARG A 198 54.71 8.81 -27.02
N GLY A 199 53.62 9.55 -26.86
CA GLY A 199 52.58 9.71 -27.88
C GLY A 199 51.63 10.86 -27.56
N SER A 200 52.13 12.08 -27.60
CA SER A 200 51.35 13.32 -27.64
C SER A 200 50.69 13.51 -29.00
N CYS A 201 49.38 13.83 -29.07
CA CYS A 201 48.80 14.69 -30.11
C CYS A 201 47.36 15.14 -29.77
N SER A 202 47.26 16.39 -29.32
CA SER A 202 46.32 17.44 -29.71
C SER A 202 44.90 17.12 -30.26
N VAL A 203 43.93 17.64 -29.49
CA VAL A 203 42.69 18.36 -29.84
C VAL A 203 42.61 18.93 -31.27
N GLN A 204 41.47 18.75 -31.97
CA GLN A 204 40.65 19.82 -32.57
C GLN A 204 39.18 19.39 -32.84
N PRO A 205 38.20 20.30 -32.69
CA PRO A 205 36.77 20.07 -32.99
C PRO A 205 36.38 20.56 -34.39
N GLY A 206 35.34 19.97 -35.00
CA GLY A 206 34.82 20.36 -36.33
C GLY A 206 33.31 20.20 -36.46
N HIS A 207 32.67 21.27 -36.94
CA HIS A 207 31.24 21.61 -37.00
C HIS A 207 30.35 20.75 -37.94
N PRO A 208 29.01 20.89 -37.83
CA PRO A 208 28.01 20.12 -38.57
C PRO A 208 27.67 20.75 -39.93
N ARG A 209 26.97 19.97 -40.75
CA ARG A 209 26.08 20.45 -41.82
C ARG A 209 24.67 19.96 -41.54
#